data_AF-A0A3Y4Y7M1-F1
#
_entry.id   AF-A0A3Y4Y7M1-F1
#
_cell.length_a   1.000
_cell.length_b   1.000
_cell.length_c   1.000
_cell.angle_alpha   90.00
_cell.angle_beta   90.00
_cell.angle_gamma   90.00
#
_symmetry.space_group_name_H-M   'P 1'
#
loop_
_entity.id
_entity.type
_entity.pdbx_description
1 polymer ?
#
loop_
_entity_poly.entity_id
_entity_poly.type
_entity_poly.pdbx_seq_one_letter_code
_entity_poly.pdbx_strand_id
1 'polypeptide(L)'
;MNGFIGYQSEGEKLYTYILTLDNPEEIFKNIIKNRKSSKESKIYAACGLYYLNVENIESLFNENDKQEYVSVLRGDILTKIKLNDILNSVIINGCNTKLISEHK
;
A
#
# COMPACT_ATOMS: atom_id res chain seq x y z
N MET A 1 15.55 16.27 23.06
CA MET A 1 14.31 15.48 22.87
C MET A 1 14.75 14.02 22.83
N ASN A 2 14.34 13.22 23.82
CA ASN A 2 14.71 11.80 23.87
C ASN A 2 13.52 11.00 23.33
N GLY A 3 13.68 10.39 22.17
CA GLY A 3 12.67 9.56 21.53
C GLY A 3 13.32 8.30 20.97
N PHE A 4 12.57 7.20 20.97
CA PHE A 4 12.96 5.97 20.30
C PHE A 4 12.64 6.11 18.81
N ILE A 5 13.58 5.76 17.94
CA ILE A 5 13.34 5.56 16.51
C ILE A 5 13.23 4.05 16.30
N GLY A 6 12.06 3.59 15.86
CA GLY A 6 11.92 2.26 15.28
C GLY A 6 12.62 2.21 13.92
N TYR A 7 13.11 1.04 13.52
CA TYR A 7 13.68 0.88 12.18
C TYR A 7 12.59 1.08 11.13
N GLN A 8 12.72 2.14 10.33
CA GLN A 8 11.86 2.40 9.18
C GLN A 8 12.41 1.64 7.97
N SER A 9 11.56 0.87 7.31
CA SER A 9 11.97 0.14 6.10
C SER A 9 12.28 1.11 4.94
N GLU A 10 13.14 0.70 4.00
CA GLU A 10 13.43 1.52 2.81
C GLU A 10 12.17 1.82 1.98
N GLY A 11 11.23 0.87 1.91
CA GLY A 11 9.94 1.10 1.25
C GLY A 11 9.10 2.17 1.93
N GLU A 12 9.10 2.20 3.27
CA GLU A 12 8.38 3.21 4.06
C GLU A 12 9.03 4.59 3.96
N LYS A 13 10.37 4.66 3.90
CA LYS A 13 11.09 5.91 3.59
C LYS A 13 10.74 6.44 2.21
N LEU A 14 10.72 5.58 1.19
CA LEU A 14 10.34 5.97 -0.17
C LEU A 14 8.89 6.44 -0.25
N TYR A 15 7.97 5.74 0.42
CA TYR A 15 6.56 6.14 0.50
C TYR A 15 6.38 7.53 1.11
N THR A 16 6.99 7.76 2.28
CA THR A 16 6.92 9.05 2.96
C THR A 16 7.59 10.16 2.16
N TYR A 17 8.70 9.87 1.48
CA TYR A 17 9.33 10.81 0.56
C TYR A 17 8.43 11.18 -0.62
N ILE A 18 7.80 10.20 -1.28
CA ILE A 18 6.91 10.46 -2.42
C ILE A 18 5.79 11.42 -2.00
N LEU A 19 5.20 11.24 -0.82
CA LEU A 19 4.14 12.13 -0.29
C LEU A 19 4.59 13.60 -0.12
N THR A 20 5.89 13.88 -0.04
CA THR A 20 6.43 15.25 0.08
C THR A 20 6.72 15.93 -1.25
N LEU A 21 6.61 15.21 -2.37
CA LEU A 21 6.88 15.75 -3.71
C LEU A 21 5.69 16.56 -4.24
N ASP A 22 5.91 17.29 -5.33
CA ASP A 22 4.88 18.13 -5.95
C ASP A 22 3.79 17.34 -6.69
N ASN A 23 4.07 16.10 -7.11
CA ASN A 23 3.15 15.25 -7.89
C ASN A 23 2.99 13.81 -7.34
N PRO A 24 2.68 13.64 -6.04
CA PRO A 24 2.68 12.32 -5.38
C PRO A 24 1.62 11.39 -5.98
N GLU A 25 0.45 11.92 -6.34
CA GLU A 25 -0.63 11.17 -6.97
C GLU A 25 -0.20 10.53 -8.30
N GLU A 26 0.48 11.30 -9.16
CA GLU A 26 0.95 10.82 -10.45
C GLU A 26 1.97 9.70 -10.28
N ILE A 27 2.91 9.87 -9.34
CA ILE A 27 3.94 8.86 -9.03
C ILE A 27 3.27 7.55 -8.58
N PHE A 28 2.30 7.60 -7.66
CA PHE A 28 1.60 6.40 -7.20
C PHE A 28 0.78 5.74 -8.32
N LYS A 29 0.07 6.53 -9.15
CA LYS A 29 -0.63 5.99 -10.33
C LYS A 29 0.34 5.29 -11.29
N ASN A 30 1.53 5.84 -11.49
CA ASN A 30 2.56 5.25 -12.34
C ASN A 30 3.12 3.95 -11.74
N ILE A 31 3.29 3.87 -10.41
CA ILE A 31 3.70 2.62 -9.74
C ILE A 31 2.66 1.52 -9.99
N ILE A 32 1.36 1.81 -9.84
CA ILE A 32 0.29 0.83 -10.06
C ILE A 32 0.27 0.33 -11.51
N LYS A 33 0.35 1.24 -12.48
CA LYS A 33 0.26 0.92 -13.92
C LYS A 33 1.51 0.24 -14.48
N ASN A 34 2.66 0.42 -13.84
CA ASN A 34 3.91 -0.13 -14.33
C ASN A 34 3.96 -1.66 -14.11
N ARG A 35 4.11 -2.40 -15.22
CA ARG A 35 4.21 -3.87 -15.22
C ARG A 35 5.46 -4.41 -14.51
N LYS A 36 6.49 -3.59 -14.33
CA LYS A 36 7.72 -3.95 -13.61
C LYS A 36 7.62 -3.71 -12.10
N SER A 37 6.58 -2.99 -11.64
CA SER A 37 6.35 -2.80 -10.21
C SER A 37 5.98 -4.12 -9.55
N SER A 38 6.55 -4.38 -8.37
CA SER A 38 6.10 -5.49 -7.54
C SER A 38 4.66 -5.30 -7.10
N LYS A 39 3.98 -6.41 -6.81
CA LYS A 39 2.57 -6.43 -6.41
C LYS A 39 2.39 -5.72 -5.07
N GLU A 40 3.35 -5.91 -4.17
CA GLU A 40 3.47 -5.22 -2.89
C GLU A 40 3.63 -3.71 -3.09
N SER A 41 4.47 -3.28 -4.03
CA SER A 41 4.61 -1.85 -4.38
C SER A 41 3.32 -1.25 -4.93
N LYS A 42 2.55 -2.00 -5.73
CA LYS A 42 1.25 -1.53 -6.24
C LYS A 42 0.24 -1.33 -5.12
N ILE A 43 0.17 -2.26 -4.16
CA ILE A 43 -0.67 -2.10 -2.95
C ILE A 43 -0.20 -0.90 -2.12
N TYR A 44 1.10 -0.75 -1.90
CA TYR A 44 1.66 0.43 -1.21
C TYR A 44 1.31 1.74 -1.92
N ALA A 45 1.29 1.75 -3.25
CA ALA A 45 0.87 2.93 -4.01
C ALA A 45 -0.64 3.19 -3.87
N ALA A 46 -1.48 2.15 -3.80
CA ALA A 46 -2.90 2.30 -3.51
C ALA A 46 -3.12 2.93 -2.12
N CYS A 47 -2.29 2.60 -1.12
CA CYS A 47 -2.30 3.29 0.18
C CYS A 47 -2.06 4.79 0.05
N GLY A 48 -1.08 5.18 -0.78
CA GLY A 48 -0.74 6.58 -1.00
C GLY A 48 -1.87 7.33 -1.67
N LEU A 49 -2.49 6.72 -2.68
CA LEU A 49 -3.68 7.28 -3.33
C LEU A 49 -4.87 7.41 -2.37
N TYR A 50 -5.09 6.44 -1.49
CA TYR A 50 -6.12 6.55 -0.45
C TYR A 50 -5.84 7.73 0.47
N TYR A 51 -4.60 7.89 0.94
CA TYR A 51 -4.20 9.00 1.81
C TYR A 51 -4.38 10.37 1.13
N LEU A 52 -4.20 10.43 -0.18
CA LEU A 52 -4.44 11.62 -1.01
C LEU A 52 -5.93 11.82 -1.37
N ASN A 53 -6.84 10.99 -0.85
CA ASN A 53 -8.28 11.01 -1.14
C ASN A 53 -8.61 10.84 -2.64
N VAL A 54 -7.80 10.08 -3.36
CA VAL A 54 -8.04 9.79 -4.78
C VAL A 54 -9.17 8.77 -4.90
N GLU A 55 -10.20 9.10 -5.68
CA GLU A 55 -11.32 8.21 -5.94
C GLU A 55 -10.97 7.16 -7.01
N ASN A 56 -11.78 6.09 -7.07
CA ASN A 56 -11.71 5.07 -8.13
C ASN A 56 -10.35 4.38 -8.26
N ILE A 57 -9.60 4.22 -7.16
CA ILE A 57 -8.28 3.56 -7.13
C ILE A 57 -8.33 2.16 -7.77
N GLU A 58 -9.41 1.41 -7.54
CA GLU A 58 -9.60 0.06 -8.07
C GLU A 58 -9.46 0.01 -9.61
N SER A 59 -9.92 1.05 -10.31
CA SER A 59 -9.90 1.13 -11.77
C SER A 59 -8.48 1.20 -12.36
N LEU A 60 -7.48 1.51 -11.53
CA LEU A 60 -6.07 1.57 -11.93
C LEU A 60 -5.44 0.17 -12.04
N PHE A 61 -6.04 -0.83 -11.39
CA PHE A 61 -5.59 -2.21 -11.41
C PHE A 61 -6.26 -2.97 -12.56
N ASN A 62 -5.46 -3.71 -13.32
CA ASN A 62 -6.01 -4.62 -14.32
C ASN A 62 -6.48 -5.93 -13.67
N GLU A 63 -7.33 -6.67 -14.38
CA GLU A 63 -7.90 -7.92 -13.87
C GLU A 63 -6.83 -8.99 -13.58
N ASN A 64 -5.71 -8.99 -14.30
CA ASN A 64 -4.62 -9.94 -14.02
C ASN A 64 -4.00 -9.64 -12.66
N ASP A 65 -3.71 -8.37 -12.35
CA ASP A 65 -3.17 -7.94 -11.06
C ASP A 65 -4.09 -8.39 -9.91
N LYS A 66 -5.41 -8.23 -10.07
CA LYS A 66 -6.41 -8.61 -9.04
C LYS A 66 -6.41 -10.11 -8.70
N GLN A 67 -6.05 -10.97 -9.65
CA GLN A 67 -5.97 -12.42 -9.42
C GLN A 67 -4.65 -12.87 -8.77
N GLU A 68 -3.67 -11.98 -8.66
CA GLU A 68 -2.37 -12.33 -8.09
C GLU A 68 -2.39 -12.38 -6.55
N TYR A 69 -1.31 -12.92 -5.97
CA TYR A 69 -1.10 -12.94 -4.52
C TYR A 69 0.02 -11.98 -4.13
N VAL A 70 -0.19 -11.27 -3.03
CA VAL A 70 0.77 -10.36 -2.40
C VAL A 70 1.23 -10.90 -1.07
N SER A 71 2.50 -10.68 -0.74
CA SER A 71 3.05 -11.03 0.56
C SER A 71 2.75 -9.92 1.56
N VAL A 72 2.05 -10.26 2.64
CA VAL A 72 1.66 -9.32 3.70
C VAL A 72 2.30 -9.76 5.00
N LEU A 73 3.12 -8.88 5.57
CA LEU A 73 3.68 -9.06 6.89
C LEU A 73 2.68 -8.55 7.94
N ARG A 74 2.24 -9.42 8.85
CA ARG A 74 1.37 -9.10 9.98
C ARG A 74 2.07 -9.54 11.26
N GLY A 75 2.58 -8.56 12.02
CA GLY A 75 3.47 -8.86 13.13
C GLY A 75 4.76 -9.52 12.62
N ASP A 76 4.99 -10.76 13.05
CA ASP A 76 6.10 -11.62 12.66
C ASP A 76 5.74 -12.68 11.60
N ILE A 77 4.48 -12.69 11.13
CA ILE A 77 3.99 -13.69 10.18
C ILE A 77 3.89 -13.10 8.77
N LEU A 78 4.53 -13.77 7.80
CA LEU A 78 4.42 -13.45 6.37
C LEU A 78 3.39 -14.36 5.69
N THR A 79 2.31 -13.79 5.19
CA THR A 79 1.21 -14.53 4.56
C THR A 79 0.99 -14.07 3.13
N LYS A 80 0.64 -15.01 2.23
CA LYS A 80 0.19 -14.68 0.87
C LYS A 80 -1.32 -14.49 0.85
N ILE A 81 -1.78 -13.32 0.42
CA ILE A 81 -3.20 -12.96 0.33
C ILE A 81 -3.49 -12.52 -1.11
N LYS A 82 -4.69 -12.78 -1.63
CA LYS A 82 -5.04 -12.26 -2.97
C LYS A 82 -4.96 -10.75 -2.97
N LEU A 83 -4.41 -10.20 -4.05
CA LEU A 83 -4.25 -8.77 -4.23
C LEU A 83 -5.61 -8.06 -4.12
N ASN A 84 -6.64 -8.61 -4.74
CA ASN A 84 -7.98 -8.02 -4.70
C ASN A 84 -8.55 -7.89 -3.28
N ASP A 85 -8.32 -8.89 -2.42
CA ASP A 85 -8.80 -8.88 -1.04
C ASP A 85 -8.12 -7.76 -0.23
N ILE A 86 -6.81 -7.57 -0.45
CA ILE A 86 -6.05 -6.48 0.18
C ILE A 86 -6.46 -5.13 -0.40
N LEU A 87 -6.58 -5.00 -1.72
CA LEU A 87 -6.98 -3.78 -2.40
C LEU A 87 -8.35 -3.28 -1.89
N ASN A 88 -9.33 -4.18 -1.77
CA ASN A 88 -10.64 -3.85 -1.21
C ASN A 88 -10.53 -3.33 0.22
N SER A 89 -9.70 -3.97 1.06
CA SER A 89 -9.45 -3.50 2.42
C SER A 89 -8.83 -2.09 2.43
N VAL A 90 -7.86 -1.83 1.55
CA VAL A 90 -7.21 -0.51 1.43
C VAL A 90 -8.20 0.56 0.98
N ILE A 91 -9.07 0.26 0.03
CA ILE A 91 -10.06 1.24 -0.47
C ILE A 91 -11.07 1.62 0.62
N ILE A 92 -11.45 0.68 1.48
CA ILE A 92 -12.43 0.93 2.56
C ILE A 92 -11.76 1.62 3.74
N ASN A 93 -10.57 1.14 4.14
CA ASN A 93 -10.00 1.46 5.44
C ASN A 93 -8.67 2.23 5.40
N GLY A 94 -8.13 2.43 4.20
CA GLY A 94 -6.75 2.84 4.01
C GLY A 94 -5.75 1.78 4.46
N CYS A 95 -4.50 2.19 4.60
CA CYS A 95 -3.41 1.32 5.05
C CYS A 95 -3.05 1.52 6.51
N ASN A 96 -4.01 1.99 7.31
CA ASN A 96 -3.83 2.11 8.75
C ASN A 96 -3.58 0.71 9.34
N THR A 97 -2.40 0.53 9.93
CA THR A 97 -1.91 -0.67 10.63
C THR A 97 -2.73 -1.06 11.87
N LYS A 98 -3.93 -0.50 12.07
CA LYS A 98 -4.78 -0.73 13.27
C LYS A 98 -5.85 -1.81 13.13
N LEU A 99 -6.09 -2.38 11.95
CA LEU A 99 -7.28 -3.20 11.73
C LEU A 99 -7.23 -4.66 12.21
N ILE A 100 -6.21 -5.09 12.96
CA ILE A 100 -6.23 -6.43 13.56
C ILE A 100 -5.64 -6.39 14.98
N SER A 101 -6.18 -5.52 15.83
CA SER A 101 -5.98 -5.62 17.29
C SER A 101 -7.28 -5.77 18.09
N GLU A 102 -8.43 -5.90 17.43
CA GLU A 102 -9.74 -6.00 18.08
C GLU A 102 -10.51 -7.29 17.76
N HIS A 103 -9.79 -8.38 17.52
CA HIS A 103 -10.36 -9.71 17.76
C HIS A 103 -9.50 -10.42 18.79
N LYS A 104 -9.73 -10.02 20.04
CA LYS A 104 -9.43 -10.82 21.23
C LYS A 104 -10.64 -11.71 21.54
#